data_AF-A0A2V9QMG2-F1
#
_entry.id   AF-A0A2V9QMG2-F1
#
_cell.length_a   1.000
_cell.length_b   1.000
_cell.length_c   1.000
_cell.angle_alpha   90.00
_cell.angle_beta   90.00
_cell.angle_gamma   90.00
#
_symmetry.space_group_name_H-M   'P 1'
#
loop_
_entity.id
_entity.type
_entity.pdbx_description
1 polymer ?
#
loop_
_entity_poly.entity_id
_entity_poly.type
_entity_poly.pdbx_seq_one_letter_code
_entity_poly.pdbx_strand_id
1 'polypeptide(L)'
;MKGTKREFSELSHWIIGCAIEVHRIVGPGLLESTYQHCLAHELKLNGIGFTLEHPLPVAYKPAVPSPLPLSPGRGWPGRVRGQLL
;
A
#
# COMPACT_ATOMS: atom_id res chain seq x y z
N MET A 1 -35.37 10.34 17.17
CA MET A 1 -34.14 9.69 16.67
C MET A 1 -32.98 10.26 17.46
N LYS A 2 -32.35 9.48 18.37
CA LYS A 2 -31.23 9.98 19.20
C LYS A 2 -30.01 10.12 18.28
N GLY A 3 -29.55 11.35 18.06
CA GLY A 3 -28.33 11.63 17.32
C GLY A 3 -27.13 11.08 18.10
N THR A 4 -26.43 10.11 17.52
CA THR A 4 -25.21 9.54 18.09
C THR A 4 -24.12 10.60 18.07
N LYS A 5 -23.85 11.21 19.24
CA LYS A 5 -22.73 12.14 19.42
C LYS A 5 -21.44 11.32 19.34
N ARG A 6 -20.70 11.47 18.24
CA ARG A 6 -19.39 10.82 18.04
C ARG A 6 -18.34 11.68 18.73
N GLU A 7 -17.90 11.25 19.90
CA GLU A 7 -16.76 11.86 20.58
C GLU A 7 -15.50 11.42 19.82
N PHE A 8 -14.77 12.38 19.26
CA PHE A 8 -13.50 12.11 18.59
C PHE A 8 -12.40 12.04 19.65
N SER A 9 -11.52 11.05 19.54
CA SER A 9 -10.33 10.96 20.40
C SER A 9 -9.37 12.11 20.08
N GLU A 10 -8.69 12.63 21.10
CA GLU A 10 -7.55 13.55 20.94
C GLU A 10 -6.57 13.05 19.88
N LEU A 11 -6.31 11.74 19.83
CA LEU A 11 -5.43 11.12 18.83
C LEU A 11 -5.92 11.35 17.39
N SER A 12 -7.23 11.29 17.15
CA SER A 12 -7.81 11.60 15.86
C SER A 12 -7.59 13.07 15.46
N HIS A 13 -7.67 13.99 16.43
CA HIS A 13 -7.38 15.40 16.19
C HIS A 13 -5.94 15.60 15.71
N TRP A 14 -4.97 14.97 16.38
CA TRP A 14 -3.56 15.02 16.01
C TRP A 14 -3.29 14.44 14.62
N ILE A 15 -3.85 13.26 14.32
CA ILE A 15 -3.68 12.61 13.02
C ILE A 15 -4.27 13.47 11.89
N ILE A 16 -5.45 14.05 12.10
CA ILE A 16 -6.10 14.94 11.12
C ILE A 16 -5.24 16.20 10.91
N GLY A 17 -4.70 16.78 11.99
CA GLY A 17 -3.79 17.92 11.91
C GLY A 17 -2.55 17.62 11.04
N CYS A 18 -1.91 16.46 11.26
CA CYS A 18 -0.77 16.02 10.46
C CYS A 18 -1.14 15.89 8.97
N ALA A 19 -2.29 15.28 8.66
CA ALA A 19 -2.73 15.11 7.27
C ALA A 19 -3.03 16.45 6.58
N ILE A 20 -3.61 17.41 7.31
CA ILE A 20 -3.85 18.76 6.79
C ILE A 20 -2.52 19.46 6.49
N GLU A 21 -1.53 19.37 7.37
CA GLU A 21 -0.23 20.00 7.17
C GLU A 21 0.51 19.44 5.96
N VAL A 22 0.51 18.10 5.81
CA VAL A 22 1.03 17.44 4.59
C VAL A 22 0.34 17.99 3.35
N HIS A 23 -0.99 18.06 3.34
CA HIS A 23 -1.72 18.53 2.16
C HIS A 23 -1.44 20.02 1.86
N ARG A 24 -1.24 20.86 2.88
CA ARG A 24 -0.91 22.28 2.72
C ARG A 24 0.48 22.49 2.12
N ILE A 25 1.46 21.68 2.51
CA ILE A 25 2.84 21.80 2.03
C ILE A 25 2.99 21.16 0.65
N VAL A 26 2.44 19.96 0.47
CA VAL A 26 2.66 19.13 -0.73
C VAL A 26 1.72 19.50 -1.87
N GLY A 27 0.49 19.91 -1.55
CA GLY A 27 -0.54 20.21 -2.54
C GLY A 27 -1.15 18.97 -3.22
N PRO A 28 -2.25 19.17 -3.97
CA PRO A 28 -2.94 18.09 -4.66
C PRO A 28 -2.15 17.59 -5.88
N GLY A 29 -2.36 16.33 -6.28
CA GLY A 29 -1.89 15.78 -7.56
C GLY A 29 -0.64 14.88 -7.51
N LEU A 30 -0.15 14.54 -6.33
CA LEU A 30 0.93 13.56 -6.16
C LEU A 30 0.42 12.13 -5.98
N LEU A 31 1.33 11.18 -6.14
CA LEU A 31 1.09 9.75 -5.93
C LEU A 31 0.75 9.46 -4.47
N GLU A 32 -0.05 8.41 -4.26
CA GLU A 32 -0.40 7.90 -2.93
C GLU A 32 0.85 7.56 -2.10
N SER A 33 1.87 6.95 -2.73
CA SER A 33 3.13 6.61 -2.07
C SER A 33 3.84 7.84 -1.48
N THR A 34 3.75 8.99 -2.15
CA THR A 34 4.31 10.25 -1.65
C THR A 34 3.53 10.73 -0.44
N TYR A 35 2.19 10.74 -0.50
CA TYR A 35 1.33 11.10 0.63
C TYR A 35 1.60 10.21 1.85
N GLN A 36 1.75 8.90 1.64
CA GLN A 36 2.08 7.94 2.69
C GLN A 36 3.41 8.29 3.39
N HIS A 37 4.46 8.59 2.62
CA HIS A 37 5.77 8.95 3.19
C HIS A 37 5.74 10.29 3.92
N CYS A 38 5.06 11.30 3.37
CA CYS A 38 4.93 12.60 4.02
C CYS A 38 4.15 12.49 5.33
N LEU A 39 3.04 11.74 5.35
CA LEU A 39 2.26 11.54 6.56
C LEU A 39 3.03 10.73 7.61
N ALA A 40 3.75 9.70 7.21
CA ALA A 40 4.65 8.96 8.08
C ALA A 40 5.70 9.86 8.74
N HIS A 41 6.25 10.80 7.98
CA HIS A 41 7.20 11.78 8.50
C HIS A 41 6.57 12.66 9.59
N GLU A 42 5.38 13.23 9.33
CA GLU A 42 4.66 14.04 10.31
C GLU A 42 4.27 13.26 11.57
N LEU A 43 3.76 12.04 11.41
CA LEU A 43 3.41 11.17 12.54
C LEU A 43 4.64 10.83 13.39
N LYS A 44 5.80 10.63 12.75
CA LYS A 44 7.07 10.40 13.44
C LYS A 44 7.52 11.63 14.23
N LEU A 45 7.39 12.84 13.67
CA LEU A 45 7.71 14.09 14.37
C LEU A 45 6.83 14.32 15.59
N ASN A 46 5.56 13.93 15.51
CA ASN A 46 4.60 14.01 16.60
C ASN A 46 4.69 12.83 17.58
N GLY A 47 5.64 11.91 17.41
CA GLY A 47 5.85 10.76 18.30
C GLY A 47 4.72 9.73 18.27
N ILE A 48 3.91 9.71 17.22
CA ILE A 48 2.78 8.80 17.06
C ILE A 48 3.29 7.48 16.46
N GLY A 49 3.00 6.36 17.11
CA GLY A 49 3.35 5.04 16.57
C GLY A 49 2.50 4.69 15.35
N PHE A 50 3.14 4.29 14.25
CA PHE A 50 2.45 3.88 13.02
C PHE A 50 3.17 2.71 12.34
N THR A 51 2.48 2.06 11.40
CA THR A 51 3.06 1.03 10.51
C THR A 51 2.62 1.34 9.10
N LEU A 52 3.55 1.30 8.16
CA LEU A 52 3.27 1.48 6.73
C LEU A 52 2.98 0.15 6.07
N GLU A 53 2.11 0.17 5.06
CA GLU A 53 1.84 -0.96 4.16
C GLU A 53 1.62 -2.28 4.91
N HIS A 54 0.71 -2.27 5.89
CA HIS A 54 0.38 -3.48 6.63
C HIS A 54 -0.08 -4.56 5.64
N PRO A 55 0.64 -5.70 5.52
CA PRO A 55 0.41 -6.67 4.46
C PRO A 55 -0.95 -7.33 4.68
N LEU A 56 -1.92 -6.97 3.85
CA LEU A 56 -3.23 -7.61 3.82
C LEU A 56 -3.23 -8.69 2.74
N PRO A 57 -3.49 -9.96 3.08
CA PRO A 57 -3.53 -11.02 2.09
C PRO A 57 -4.72 -10.80 1.15
N VAL A 58 -4.45 -10.42 -0.09
CA VAL A 58 -5.44 -10.28 -1.15
C VAL A 58 -5.30 -11.45 -2.12
N ALA A 59 -6.33 -12.29 -2.20
CA ALA A 59 -6.42 -13.31 -3.23
C ALA A 59 -7.03 -12.70 -4.51
N TYR A 60 -6.19 -12.31 -5.46
CA TYR A 60 -6.65 -11.82 -6.77
C TYR A 60 -6.51 -12.89 -7.85
N LYS A 61 -7.66 -13.39 -8.32
CA LYS A 61 -7.80 -14.54 -9.25
C LYS A 61 -7.15 -15.83 -8.71
N PRO A 62 -7.58 -17.03 -9.16
CA PRO A 62 -6.75 -18.20 -8.96
C PRO A 62 -5.43 -17.88 -9.67
N ALA A 63 -4.38 -17.63 -8.89
CA ALA A 63 -3.03 -17.61 -9.43
C ALA A 63 -2.92 -18.90 -10.24
N VAL A 64 -2.64 -18.79 -11.54
CA VAL A 64 -2.15 -19.95 -12.28
C VAL A 64 -1.04 -20.50 -11.40
N PRO A 65 -1.15 -21.74 -10.89
CA PRO A 65 -0.14 -22.26 -9.99
C PRO A 65 1.20 -22.04 -10.68
N SER A 66 2.13 -21.41 -9.96
CA SER A 66 3.54 -21.39 -10.31
C SER A 66 3.86 -22.71 -11.00
N PRO A 67 4.49 -22.72 -12.20
CA PRO A 67 4.68 -23.95 -12.94
C PRO A 67 5.24 -24.98 -11.98
N LEU A 68 4.46 -26.05 -11.75
CA LEU A 68 4.91 -27.22 -11.02
C LEU A 68 6.30 -27.57 -11.58
N PRO A 69 7.26 -28.00 -10.75
CA PRO A 69 8.57 -28.40 -11.26
C PRO A 69 8.31 -29.38 -12.40
N LEU A 70 8.62 -28.93 -13.62
CA LEU A 70 8.43 -29.71 -14.83
C LEU A 70 9.25 -30.97 -14.62
N SER A 71 8.59 -32.11 -14.43
CA SER A 71 9.26 -33.40 -14.50
C SER A 71 10.09 -33.41 -15.79
N PRO A 72 11.39 -33.74 -15.73
CA PRO A 72 12.26 -33.70 -16.89
C PRO A 72 11.82 -34.83 -17.81
N GLY A 73 10.99 -34.55 -18.81
CA GLY A 73 10.48 -35.67 -19.60
C GLY A 73 9.57 -35.42 -20.79
N ARG A 74 9.02 -34.22 -21.04
CA ARG A 74 8.35 -33.96 -22.33
C ARG A 74 8.56 -32.52 -22.79
N GLY A 75 9.26 -32.40 -23.92
CA GLY A 75 9.57 -31.15 -24.59
C GLY A 75 8.30 -30.38 -24.98
N TRP A 76 8.31 -29.08 -24.72
CA TRP A 76 7.28 -28.15 -25.15
C TRP A 76 7.50 -27.81 -26.63
N PRO A 77 6.54 -28.06 -27.55
CA PRO A 77 6.69 -27.65 -28.92
C PRO A 77 6.39 -26.15 -29.01
N GLY A 78 7.39 -25.34 -29.38
CA GLY A 78 7.11 -23.99 -29.89
C GLY A 78 7.46 -22.80 -28.99
N ARG A 79 8.59 -22.83 -28.26
CA ARG A 79 9.26 -21.57 -27.87
C ARG A 79 10.51 -21.38 -28.71
N VAL A 80 10.34 -20.70 -29.84
CA VAL A 80 11.43 -20.11 -30.61
C VAL A 80 12.22 -19.18 -29.69
N ARG A 81 13.49 -19.51 -29.41
CA ARG A 81 14.41 -18.62 -28.71
C ARG A 81 14.86 -17.55 -29.70
N GLY A 82 14.23 -16.38 -29.63
CA GLY A 82 14.79 -15.16 -30.20
C GLY A 82 15.88 -14.63 -29.27
N GLN A 83 17.13 -14.83 -29.69
CA GLN A 83 18.30 -13.96 -29.57
C GLN A 83 18.34 -12.96 -28.38
N LEU A 84 19.29 -13.18 -27.46
CA LEU A 84 20.07 -12.09 -26.89
C LEU A 84 21.54 -12.52 -26.87
N LEU A 85 22.18 -12.43 -28.04
CA LEU A 85 23.59 -12.10 -28.29
C LEU A 85 23.68 -11.61 -29.74
#